data_AF-A0A2J8JE42-F1
#
_entry.id   AF-A0A2J8JE42-F1
#
_cell.length_a   1.000
_cell.length_b   1.000
_cell.length_c   1.000
_cell.angle_alpha   90.00
_cell.angle_beta   90.00
_cell.angle_gamma   90.00
#
_symmetry.space_group_name_H-M   'P 1'
#
loop_
_entity.id
_entity.type
_entity.pdbx_description
1 polymer ?
#
loop_
_entity_poly.entity_id
_entity_poly.type
_entity_poly.pdbx_seq_one_letter_code
_entity_poly.pdbx_strand_id
1 'polypeptide(L)'
;MDNRQNVTPALIFAIAVATIGSFQFGYNTGVINAPETIIKEFINKTLTDKANAPPSEVLLTNLWSLSVAIFSIGGMIGSFSVGLFVNRFGRRNSMLIVNLLAATGGCLMGLCKIAESVEMLILGRLVIGLFCGLCTGFVPMYIGEISPTALR
;
A
#
# COMPACT_ATOMS: atom_id res chain seq x y z
N MET A 1 12.67 -22.75 -36.80
CA MET A 1 12.70 -21.28 -36.85
C MET A 1 13.07 -20.81 -35.45
N ASP A 2 14.32 -20.39 -35.28
CA ASP A 2 14.91 -20.00 -34.00
C ASP A 2 14.30 -18.65 -33.55
N ASN A 3 13.20 -18.72 -32.81
CA ASN A 3 12.50 -17.53 -32.31
C ASN A 3 13.28 -17.00 -31.11
N ARG A 4 14.40 -16.29 -31.36
CA ARG A 4 15.19 -15.64 -30.30
C ARG A 4 14.30 -14.62 -29.60
N GLN A 5 13.71 -15.02 -28.48
CA GLN A 5 12.97 -14.16 -27.58
C GLN A 5 13.97 -13.20 -26.93
N ASN A 6 14.25 -12.10 -27.63
CA ASN A 6 15.19 -11.08 -27.17
C ASN A 6 14.52 -10.20 -26.10
N VAL A 7 15.24 -9.90 -25.03
CA VAL A 7 14.82 -8.90 -24.04
C VAL A 7 14.85 -7.54 -24.71
N THR A 8 13.68 -6.99 -25.03
CA THR A 8 13.57 -5.68 -25.67
C THR A 8 13.58 -4.56 -24.63
N PRO A 9 14.02 -3.34 -24.98
CA PRO A 9 13.89 -2.17 -24.10
C PRO A 9 12.44 -1.91 -23.67
N ALA A 10 11.46 -2.20 -24.54
CA ALA A 10 10.04 -2.09 -24.22
C ALA A 10 9.60 -3.06 -23.13
N LEU A 11 10.09 -4.31 -23.16
CA LEU A 11 9.82 -5.30 -22.12
C LEU A 11 10.43 -4.88 -20.78
N ILE A 12 11.68 -4.40 -20.79
CA ILE A 12 12.34 -3.87 -19.57
C ILE A 12 11.53 -2.71 -18.99
N PHE A 13 11.10 -1.76 -19.82
CA PHE A 13 10.28 -0.64 -19.39
C PHE A 13 8.95 -1.08 -18.78
N ALA A 14 8.24 -2.02 -19.42
CA ALA A 14 6.96 -2.52 -18.92
C ALA A 14 7.11 -3.21 -17.55
N ILE A 15 8.14 -4.04 -17.39
CA ILE A 15 8.43 -4.72 -16.11
C ILE A 15 8.84 -3.70 -15.05
N ALA A 16 9.73 -2.75 -15.37
CA ALA A 16 10.20 -1.73 -14.44
C ALA A 16 9.05 -0.83 -13.92
N VAL A 17 8.10 -0.48 -14.79
CA VAL A 17 6.90 0.27 -14.38
C VAL A 17 5.99 -0.59 -13.52
N ALA A 18 5.80 -1.87 -13.86
CA ALA A 18 4.96 -2.78 -13.06
C ALA A 18 5.53 -2.99 -11.65
N THR A 19 6.86 -3.14 -11.51
CA THR A 19 7.52 -3.37 -10.22
C THR A 19 7.48 -2.17 -9.27
N ILE A 20 7.06 -0.98 -9.73
CA ILE A 20 6.74 0.15 -8.83
C ILE A 20 5.67 -0.26 -7.80
N GLY A 21 4.71 -1.10 -8.17
CA GLY A 21 3.73 -1.65 -7.23
C GLY A 21 4.38 -2.51 -6.13
N SER A 22 5.35 -3.36 -6.50
CA SER A 22 6.12 -4.17 -5.55
C SER A 22 7.01 -3.31 -4.65
N PHE A 23 7.62 -2.25 -5.21
CA PHE A 23 8.37 -1.27 -4.42
C PHE A 23 7.46 -0.58 -3.39
N GLN A 24 6.26 -0.13 -3.80
CA GLN A 24 5.32 0.49 -2.87
C GLN A 24 4.84 -0.47 -1.77
N PHE A 25 4.67 -1.76 -2.08
CA PHE A 25 4.39 -2.77 -1.05
C PHE A 25 5.51 -2.84 -0.01
N GLY A 26 6.77 -2.95 -0.45
CA GLY A 26 7.94 -2.97 0.44
C GLY A 26 8.08 -1.69 1.26
N TYR A 27 7.94 -0.53 0.62
CA TYR A 27 8.00 0.77 1.28
C TYR A 27 6.95 0.89 2.39
N ASN A 28 5.68 0.62 2.10
CA ASN A 28 4.60 0.76 3.10
C ASN A 28 4.66 -0.27 4.22
N THR A 29 5.31 -1.42 3.98
CA THR A 29 5.61 -2.42 5.01
C THR A 29 6.68 -1.91 5.97
N GLY A 30 7.75 -1.29 5.46
CA GLY A 30 8.90 -0.88 6.27
C GLY A 30 8.80 0.52 6.90
N VAL A 31 8.15 1.47 6.21
CA VAL A 31 8.19 2.91 6.56
C VAL A 31 7.63 3.20 7.95
N ILE A 32 6.69 2.39 8.43
CA ILE A 32 6.01 2.65 9.70
C ILE A 32 6.94 2.42 10.91
N ASN A 33 7.96 1.55 10.81
CA ASN A 33 8.72 1.12 11.98
C ASN A 33 9.69 2.18 12.51
N ALA A 34 10.43 2.87 11.63
CA ALA A 34 11.43 3.86 12.05
C ALA A 34 10.83 5.07 12.82
N PRO A 35 9.69 5.65 12.42
CA PRO A 35 9.07 6.77 13.13
C PRO A 35 8.12 6.35 14.26
N GLU A 36 8.22 5.14 14.83
CA GLU A 36 7.31 4.65 15.88
C GLU A 36 7.13 5.65 17.03
N THR A 37 8.24 6.10 17.63
CA THR A 37 8.20 7.03 18.76
C THR A 37 7.54 8.36 18.39
N ILE A 38 7.87 8.89 17.21
CA ILE A 38 7.33 10.16 16.70
C ILE A 38 5.82 10.06 16.46
N ILE A 39 5.35 8.93 15.91
CA ILE A 39 3.92 8.71 15.66
C ILE A 39 3.17 8.53 16.98
N LYS A 40 3.74 7.79 17.95
CA LYS A 40 3.16 7.67 19.29
C LYS A 40 3.06 9.03 20.00
N GLU A 41 4.08 9.87 19.91
CA GLU A 41 4.02 11.24 20.42
C GLU A 41 2.92 12.07 19.75
N PHE A 42 2.77 11.95 18.42
CA PHE A 42 1.68 12.59 17.69
C PHE A 42 0.30 12.12 18.18
N ILE A 43 0.09 10.81 18.35
CA ILE A 43 -1.18 10.25 18.85
C ILE A 43 -1.46 10.77 20.27
N ASN A 44 -0.46 10.73 21.14
CA ASN A 44 -0.56 11.20 22.52
C ASN A 44 -0.98 12.68 22.58
N LYS A 45 -0.28 13.52 21.83
CA LYS A 45 -0.59 14.96 21.74
C LYS A 45 -2.01 15.20 21.25
N THR A 46 -2.37 14.59 20.11
CA THR A 46 -3.68 14.75 19.47
C THR A 46 -4.83 14.36 20.41
N LEU A 47 -4.68 13.27 21.16
CA LEU A 47 -5.70 12.82 22.11
C LEU A 47 -5.77 13.69 23.36
N THR A 48 -4.62 14.15 23.86
CA THR A 48 -4.56 15.07 25.00
C THR A 48 -5.28 16.38 24.68
N ASP A 49 -5.05 16.93 23.49
CA ASP A 49 -5.66 18.17 23.01
C ASP A 49 -7.19 18.03 22.86
N LYS A 50 -7.70 16.84 22.49
CA LYS A 50 -9.15 16.57 22.37
C LYS A 50 -9.85 16.24 23.68
N ALA A 51 -9.19 15.49 24.56
CA ALA A 51 -9.80 14.95 25.79
C ALA A 51 -9.43 15.73 27.07
N ASN A 52 -8.55 16.74 26.97
CA ASN A 52 -7.98 17.49 28.09
C ASN A 52 -7.29 16.62 29.16
N ALA A 53 -6.96 15.38 28.82
CA ALA A 53 -6.28 14.43 29.70
C ALA A 53 -5.39 13.50 28.86
N PRO A 54 -4.19 13.14 29.37
CA PRO A 54 -3.31 12.26 28.64
C PRO A 54 -3.92 10.85 28.51
N PRO A 55 -3.88 10.21 27.33
CA PRO A 55 -4.29 8.83 27.15
C PRO A 55 -3.43 7.87 27.98
N SER A 56 -4.01 6.73 28.36
CA SER A 56 -3.24 5.67 29.02
C SER A 56 -2.21 5.05 28.05
N GLU A 57 -1.10 4.56 28.60
CA GLU A 57 -0.07 3.86 27.80
C GLU A 57 -0.63 2.65 27.04
N VAL A 58 -1.62 1.98 27.64
CA VAL A 58 -2.35 0.85 27.02
C VAL A 58 -3.11 1.32 25.79
N LEU A 59 -3.84 2.43 25.87
CA LEU A 59 -4.56 2.98 24.72
C LEU A 59 -3.60 3.41 23.61
N LEU A 60 -2.49 4.07 23.96
CA LEU A 60 -1.48 4.50 22.99
C LEU A 60 -0.86 3.31 22.25
N THR A 61 -0.53 2.25 22.99
CA THR A 61 0.00 1.00 22.42
C THR A 61 -1.01 0.30 21.52
N ASN A 62 -2.29 0.28 21.91
CA ASN A 62 -3.36 -0.30 21.10
C ASN A 62 -3.58 0.48 19.79
N LEU A 63 -3.60 1.82 19.84
CA LEU A 63 -3.77 2.66 18.64
C LEU A 63 -2.57 2.55 17.69
N TRP A 64 -1.35 2.49 18.23
CA TRP A 64 -0.16 2.19 17.45
C TRP A 64 -0.27 0.83 16.76
N SER A 65 -0.60 -0.21 17.53
CA SER A 65 -0.72 -1.59 17.04
C SER A 65 -1.80 -1.70 15.97
N LEU A 66 -2.94 -1.01 16.16
CA LEU A 66 -4.01 -0.91 15.17
C LEU A 66 -3.52 -0.22 13.89
N SER A 67 -2.78 0.89 14.00
CA SER A 67 -2.22 1.63 12.85
C SER A 67 -1.25 0.78 12.02
N VAL A 68 -0.50 -0.12 12.67
CA VAL A 68 0.37 -1.08 11.99
C VAL A 68 -0.45 -2.23 11.37
N ALA A 69 -1.32 -2.87 12.15
CA ALA A 69 -2.04 -4.09 11.78
C ALA A 69 -3.14 -3.88 10.73
N ILE A 70 -3.80 -2.72 10.72
CA ILE A 70 -4.88 -2.41 9.78
C ILE A 70 -4.40 -2.42 8.31
N PHE A 71 -3.12 -2.16 8.07
CA PHE A 71 -2.49 -2.32 6.76
C PHE A 71 -2.62 -3.75 6.23
N SER A 72 -2.38 -4.75 7.08
CA SER A 72 -2.53 -6.17 6.73
C SER A 72 -3.98 -6.54 6.46
N ILE A 73 -4.94 -5.95 7.20
CA ILE A 73 -6.37 -6.14 6.95
C ILE A 73 -6.74 -5.59 5.56
N GLY A 74 -6.29 -4.39 5.23
CA GLY A 74 -6.43 -3.84 3.88
C GLY A 74 -5.79 -4.75 2.83
N GLY A 75 -4.58 -5.24 3.10
CA GLY A 75 -3.87 -6.18 2.24
C GLY A 75 -4.69 -7.44 1.94
N MET A 76 -5.26 -8.09 2.96
CA MET A 76 -6.10 -9.28 2.79
C MET A 76 -7.31 -9.01 1.88
N ILE A 77 -8.04 -7.92 2.14
CA ILE A 77 -9.22 -7.55 1.34
C ILE A 77 -8.82 -7.24 -0.11
N GLY A 78 -7.72 -6.49 -0.29
CA GLY A 78 -7.19 -6.12 -1.60
C GLY A 78 -6.77 -7.34 -2.41
N SER A 79 -5.97 -8.24 -1.81
CA SER A 79 -5.50 -9.47 -2.44
C SER A 79 -6.66 -10.38 -2.86
N PHE A 80 -7.69 -10.52 -2.00
CA PHE A 80 -8.88 -11.30 -2.34
C PHE A 80 -9.68 -10.69 -3.52
N SER A 81 -9.62 -9.36 -3.66
CA SER A 81 -10.36 -8.63 -4.70
C SER A 81 -9.66 -8.60 -6.07
N VAL A 82 -8.44 -9.13 -6.19
CA VAL A 82 -7.62 -9.09 -7.42
C VAL A 82 -8.38 -9.58 -8.66
N GLY A 83 -9.05 -10.73 -8.55
CA GLY A 83 -9.80 -11.35 -9.65
C GLY A 83 -10.89 -10.46 -10.23
N LEU A 84 -11.56 -9.66 -9.39
CA LEU A 84 -12.64 -8.77 -9.81
C LEU A 84 -12.13 -7.67 -10.75
N PHE A 85 -10.93 -7.15 -10.49
CA PHE A 85 -10.34 -6.07 -11.27
C PHE A 85 -9.72 -6.60 -12.57
N VAL A 86 -8.85 -7.62 -12.48
CA VAL A 86 -8.08 -8.09 -13.65
C VAL A 86 -8.95 -8.70 -14.74
N ASN A 87 -10.09 -9.30 -14.37
CA ASN A 87 -11.03 -9.89 -15.32
C ASN A 87 -11.96 -8.84 -15.95
N ARG A 88 -12.24 -7.74 -15.23
CA ARG A 88 -13.15 -6.69 -15.72
C ARG A 88 -12.44 -5.59 -16.50
N PHE A 89 -11.26 -5.17 -16.05
CA PHE A 89 -10.54 -4.01 -16.59
C PHE A 89 -9.26 -4.40 -17.33
N GLY A 90 -8.79 -5.65 -17.18
CA GLY A 90 -7.48 -6.09 -17.66
C GLY A 90 -6.35 -5.70 -16.71
N ARG A 91 -5.16 -6.31 -16.87
CA ARG A 91 -4.05 -6.22 -15.91
C ARG A 91 -3.46 -4.81 -15.83
N ARG A 92 -3.10 -4.24 -16.99
CA ARG A 92 -2.52 -2.88 -17.09
C ARG A 92 -3.45 -1.80 -16.53
N ASN A 93 -4.72 -1.81 -16.94
CA ASN A 93 -5.67 -0.78 -16.49
C ASN A 93 -6.00 -0.96 -15.00
N SER A 94 -6.07 -2.19 -14.49
CA SER A 94 -6.25 -2.44 -13.06
C SER A 94 -5.11 -1.82 -12.25
N MET A 95 -3.85 -2.02 -12.67
CA MET A 95 -2.69 -1.39 -12.03
C MET A 95 -2.75 0.15 -12.08
N LEU A 96 -3.24 0.73 -13.18
CA LEU A 96 -3.39 2.18 -13.29
C LEU A 96 -4.48 2.72 -12.35
N ILE A 97 -5.67 2.13 -12.37
CA ILE A 97 -6.84 2.58 -11.59
C ILE A 97 -6.56 2.56 -10.09
N VAL A 98 -5.87 1.51 -9.59
CA VAL A 98 -5.61 1.40 -8.14
C VAL A 98 -4.63 2.45 -7.61
N ASN A 99 -3.92 3.20 -8.47
CA ASN A 99 -3.15 4.36 -8.01
C ASN A 99 -4.03 5.44 -7.35
N LEU A 100 -5.34 5.47 -7.63
CA LEU A 100 -6.28 6.31 -6.88
C LEU A 100 -6.31 5.97 -5.38
N LEU A 101 -6.21 4.68 -5.03
CA LEU A 101 -6.08 4.23 -3.65
C LEU A 101 -4.73 4.65 -3.06
N ALA A 102 -3.64 4.51 -3.82
CA ALA A 102 -2.32 4.96 -3.38
C ALA A 102 -2.28 6.47 -3.08
N ALA A 103 -2.82 7.28 -3.99
CA ALA A 103 -2.93 8.72 -3.81
C ALA A 103 -3.82 9.08 -2.62
N THR A 104 -4.99 8.44 -2.48
CA THR A 104 -5.91 8.69 -1.37
C THR A 104 -5.30 8.31 -0.03
N GLY A 105 -4.72 7.11 0.08
CA GLY A 105 -4.06 6.63 1.30
C GLY A 105 -2.85 7.49 1.67
N GLY A 106 -2.04 7.86 0.68
CA GLY A 106 -0.91 8.78 0.85
C GLY A 106 -1.33 10.16 1.34
N CYS A 107 -2.38 10.76 0.76
CA CYS A 107 -2.93 12.04 1.21
C CYS A 107 -3.49 11.96 2.63
N LEU A 108 -4.24 10.91 2.97
CA LEU A 108 -4.76 10.70 4.33
C LEU A 108 -3.63 10.64 5.36
N MET A 109 -2.55 9.89 5.08
CA MET A 109 -1.39 9.78 5.97
C MET A 109 -0.56 11.08 5.99
N GLY A 110 -0.38 11.75 4.86
CA GLY A 110 0.41 12.98 4.77
C GLY A 110 -0.25 14.18 5.45
N LEU A 111 -1.58 14.23 5.43
CA LEU A 111 -2.36 15.34 6.01
C LEU A 111 -2.81 15.08 7.46
N CYS A 112 -2.66 13.85 7.99
CA CYS A 112 -3.18 13.49 9.31
C CYS A 112 -2.65 14.37 10.45
N LYS A 113 -1.40 14.85 10.33
CA LYS A 113 -0.77 15.74 11.31
C LYS A 113 -1.34 17.15 11.26
N ILE A 114 -1.61 17.68 10.07
CA ILE A 114 -2.19 19.02 9.88
C ILE A 114 -3.66 19.02 10.35
N ALA A 115 -4.37 17.93 10.10
CA ALA A 115 -5.75 17.74 10.50
C ALA A 115 -5.92 17.27 11.96
N GLU A 116 -4.83 17.05 12.70
CA GLU A 116 -4.84 16.55 14.09
C GLU A 116 -5.79 15.35 14.26
N SER A 117 -5.65 14.36 13.37
CA SER A 117 -6.53 13.19 13.31
C SER A 117 -5.75 11.88 13.25
N VAL A 118 -5.90 11.07 14.29
CA VAL A 118 -5.38 9.70 14.37
C VAL A 118 -6.20 8.77 13.45
N GLU A 119 -7.49 9.08 13.29
CA GLU A 119 -8.41 8.35 12.44
C GLU A 119 -7.97 8.42 10.97
N MET A 120 -7.50 9.59 10.51
CA MET A 120 -6.93 9.74 9.16
C MET A 120 -5.68 8.89 8.94
N LEU A 121 -4.81 8.76 9.95
CA LEU A 121 -3.66 7.86 9.87
C LEU A 121 -4.09 6.40 9.71
N ILE A 122 -5.04 5.94 10.54
CA ILE A 122 -5.54 4.56 10.52
C ILE A 122 -6.26 4.27 9.19
N LEU A 123 -7.12 5.17 8.71
CA LEU A 123 -7.80 5.03 7.43
C LEU A 123 -6.82 5.07 6.25
N GLY A 124 -5.81 5.94 6.30
CA GLY A 124 -4.75 5.98 5.30
C GLY A 124 -3.98 4.65 5.23
N ARG A 125 -3.67 4.05 6.39
CA ARG A 125 -3.02 2.73 6.49
C ARG A 125 -3.90 1.60 5.94
N LEU A 126 -5.21 1.65 6.17
CA LEU A 126 -6.16 0.70 5.57
C LEU A 126 -6.20 0.83 4.05
N VAL A 127 -6.34 2.05 3.52
CA VAL A 127 -6.47 2.32 2.09
C VAL A 127 -5.19 1.96 1.33
N ILE A 128 -4.02 2.31 1.85
CA ILE A 128 -2.75 1.90 1.24
C ILE A 128 -2.53 0.39 1.35
N GLY A 129 -3.04 -0.24 2.41
CA GLY A 129 -3.10 -1.70 2.55
C GLY A 129 -3.91 -2.36 1.42
N LEU A 130 -5.10 -1.83 1.12
CA LEU A 130 -5.93 -2.31 -0.01
C LEU A 130 -5.18 -2.22 -1.34
N PHE A 131 -4.55 -1.08 -1.61
CA PHE A 131 -3.70 -0.89 -2.78
C PHE A 131 -2.57 -1.93 -2.84
N CYS A 132 -1.82 -2.07 -1.74
CA CYS A 132 -0.70 -3.00 -1.63
C CYS A 132 -1.13 -4.45 -1.86
N GLY A 133 -2.26 -4.87 -1.28
CA GLY A 133 -2.85 -6.20 -1.51
C GLY A 133 -3.15 -6.44 -2.99
N LEU A 134 -3.82 -5.49 -3.65
CA LEU A 134 -4.11 -5.57 -5.08
C LEU A 134 -2.82 -5.67 -5.93
N CYS A 135 -1.80 -4.87 -5.61
CA CYS A 135 -0.52 -4.90 -6.30
C CYS A 135 0.22 -6.25 -6.15
N THR A 136 0.10 -6.92 -4.99
CA THR A 136 0.74 -8.24 -4.79
C THR A 136 0.18 -9.31 -5.73
N GLY A 137 -1.05 -9.16 -6.22
CA GLY A 137 -1.60 -10.02 -7.27
C GLY A 137 -1.37 -9.49 -8.69
N PHE A 138 -1.53 -8.18 -8.91
CA PHE A 138 -1.45 -7.60 -10.25
C PHE A 138 -0.06 -7.67 -10.87
N VAL A 139 0.98 -7.34 -10.10
CA VAL A 139 2.35 -7.24 -10.60
C VAL A 139 2.88 -8.60 -11.09
N PRO A 140 2.85 -9.69 -10.30
CA PRO A 140 3.32 -10.98 -10.79
C PRO A 140 2.46 -11.53 -11.93
N MET A 141 1.15 -11.28 -11.92
CA MET A 141 0.27 -11.69 -13.03
C MET A 141 0.62 -10.96 -14.33
N TYR A 142 0.81 -9.65 -14.28
CA TYR A 142 1.17 -8.86 -15.45
C TYR A 142 2.54 -9.27 -16.00
N ILE A 143 3.56 -9.37 -15.13
CA ILE A 143 4.91 -9.81 -15.54
C ILE A 143 4.85 -11.22 -16.12
N GLY A 144 4.15 -12.15 -15.47
CA GLY A 144 4.03 -13.53 -15.95
C GLY A 144 3.31 -13.67 -17.30
N GLU A 145 2.44 -12.73 -17.66
CA GLU A 145 1.73 -12.73 -18.94
C GLU A 145 2.51 -12.06 -20.09
N ILE A 146 3.38 -11.08 -19.78
CA ILE A 146 4.18 -10.38 -20.81
C ILE A 146 5.58 -10.99 -20.99
N SER A 147 6.07 -11.75 -20.01
CA SER A 147 7.40 -12.35 -20.06
C SER A 147 7.45 -13.52 -21.04
N PRO A 148 8.52 -13.65 -21.83
CA PRO A 148 8.74 -14.84 -22.65
C PRO A 148 8.88 -16.09 -21.78
N THR A 149 8.37 -17.25 -22.22
CA THR A 149 8.28 -18.48 -21.40
C THR A 149 9.61 -18.91 -20.78
N ALA A 150 10.73 -18.69 -21.48
CA ALA A 150 12.07 -19.04 -20.99
C ALA A 150 12.60 -18.13 -19.86
N LEU A 151 12.01 -16.95 -19.69
CA LEU A 151 12.41 -15.91 -18.72
C LEU A 151 11.29 -15.60 -17.70
N ARG A 152 10.23 -16.40 -17.69
CA ARG A 152 9.07 -16.21 -16.82
C ARG A 152 9.30 -16.78 -15.43
#